data_AF-A0A378VZR5-F1
#
_entry.id   AF-A0A378VZR5-F1
#
_cell.length_a   1.000
_cell.length_b   1.000
_cell.length_c   1.000
_cell.angle_alpha   90.00
_cell.angle_beta   90.00
_cell.angle_gamma   90.00
#
_symmetry.space_group_name_H-M   'P 1'
#
loop_
_entity.id
_entity.type
_entity.pdbx_description
1 polymer ?
#
loop_
_entity_poly.entity_id
_entity_poly.type
_entity_poly.pdbx_seq_one_letter_code
_entity_poly.pdbx_strand_id
1 'polypeptide(L)'
;MYFYPKDSTPGCTTEGLDFNARLEQFEALGYTVVGISRDGVKAHQNFCAKQGFRFELLSDKDETVCRLFDVIKLKNCMGKSR
;
A
#
# COMPACT_ATOMS: atom_id res chain seq x y z
N MET A 1 0.05 -3.82 9.00
CA MET A 1 0.19 -4.10 7.56
C MET A 1 -1.12 -3.78 6.87
N TYR A 2 -1.09 -3.04 5.76
CA TYR A 2 -2.28 -2.76 4.94
C TYR A 2 -1.96 -2.97 3.45
N PHE A 3 -2.93 -3.48 2.69
CA PHE A 3 -2.80 -3.70 1.24
C PHE A 3 -3.51 -2.59 0.47
N TYR A 4 -2.87 -2.05 -0.57
CA TYR A 4 -3.46 -1.03 -1.43
C TYR A 4 -3.19 -1.36 -2.92
N PRO A 5 -4.08 -0.95 -3.85
CA PRO A 5 -4.03 -1.42 -5.23
C PRO A 5 -2.92 -0.80 -6.08
N LYS A 6 -2.57 0.48 -5.86
CA LYS A 6 -1.65 1.22 -6.72
C LYS A 6 -1.10 2.49 -6.07
N ASP A 7 0.21 2.68 -6.14
CA ASP A 7 0.93 3.90 -5.74
C ASP A 7 0.35 5.15 -6.41
N SER A 8 0.41 6.28 -5.71
CA SER A 8 0.08 7.62 -6.24
C SER A 8 -1.34 7.78 -6.83
N THR A 9 -2.27 6.89 -6.49
CA THR A 9 -3.70 7.09 -6.76
C THR A 9 -4.36 7.87 -5.61
N PRO A 10 -5.43 8.65 -5.84
CA PRO A 10 -6.01 9.50 -4.80
C PRO A 10 -6.36 8.75 -3.51
N GLY A 11 -7.09 7.63 -3.62
CA GLY A 11 -7.48 6.83 -2.44
C GLY A 11 -6.28 6.26 -1.67
N CYS A 12 -5.30 5.68 -2.37
CA CYS A 12 -4.11 5.11 -1.71
C CYS A 12 -3.22 6.19 -1.10
N THR A 13 -3.21 7.40 -1.68
CA THR A 13 -2.51 8.56 -1.12
C THR A 13 -3.16 9.00 0.18
N THR A 14 -4.48 9.13 0.21
CA THR A 14 -5.22 9.46 1.44
C THR A 14 -4.97 8.43 2.54
N GLU A 15 -5.12 7.14 2.23
CA GLU A 15 -4.90 6.05 3.19
C GLU A 15 -3.47 6.06 3.75
N GLY A 16 -2.45 6.20 2.90
CA GLY A 16 -1.06 6.28 3.33
C GLY A 16 -0.77 7.49 4.21
N LEU A 17 -1.34 8.67 3.89
CA LEU A 17 -1.21 9.88 4.71
C LEU A 17 -1.88 9.71 6.08
N ASP A 18 -3.04 9.04 6.12
CA ASP A 18 -3.76 8.75 7.36
C ASP A 18 -2.97 7.84 8.30
N PHE A 19 -2.30 6.81 7.75
CA PHE A 19 -1.36 5.99 8.52
C PHE A 19 -0.15 6.80 8.98
N ASN A 20 0.44 7.61 8.10
CA ASN A 20 1.62 8.43 8.40
C ASN A 20 1.38 9.40 9.57
N ALA A 21 0.19 10.00 9.62
CA ALA A 21 -0.23 10.93 10.66
C ALA A 21 -0.42 10.27 12.04
N ARG A 22 -0.65 8.95 12.06
CA ARG A 22 -0.93 8.17 13.28
C ARG A 22 0.22 7.26 13.68
N LEU A 23 1.38 7.34 13.01
CA LEU A 23 2.52 6.45 13.27
C LEU A 23 2.93 6.40 14.74
N GLU A 24 3.03 7.56 15.40
CA GLU A 24 3.42 7.63 16.81
C GLU A 24 2.43 6.92 17.74
N GLN A 25 1.14 6.89 17.38
CA GLN A 25 0.12 6.15 18.13
C GLN A 25 0.30 4.63 17.95
N PHE A 26 0.65 4.18 16.74
CA PHE A 26 0.96 2.77 16.50
C PHE A 26 2.25 2.35 17.23
N GLU A 27 3.29 3.19 17.18
CA GLU A 27 4.56 2.96 17.85
C GLU A 27 4.41 2.90 19.38
N ALA A 28 3.61 3.80 19.97
CA ALA A 28 3.31 3.79 21.40
C ALA A 28 2.60 2.51 21.87
N LEU A 29 1.88 1.84 20.96
CA LEU A 29 1.23 0.55 21.19
C LEU A 29 2.13 -0.65 20.83
N GLY A 30 3.37 -0.41 20.40
CA GLY A 30 4.33 -1.46 20.02
C GLY A 30 4.12 -2.03 18.61
N TYR A 31 3.42 -1.33 17.72
CA TYR A 31 3.17 -1.77 16.35
C TYR A 31 4.01 -1.03 15.31
N THR A 32 4.40 -1.74 14.27
CA THR A 32 5.01 -1.18 13.06
C THR A 32 4.00 -1.15 11.92
N VAL A 33 3.94 -0.02 11.20
CA VAL A 33 3.10 0.12 10.01
C VAL A 33 3.92 -0.21 8.76
N VAL A 34 3.34 -1.00 7.87
CA VAL A 34 3.88 -1.28 6.53
C VAL A 34 2.73 -1.32 5.53
N GLY A 35 2.93 -0.71 4.36
CA GLY A 35 2.01 -0.79 3.22
C GLY A 35 2.49 -1.81 2.19
N ILE A 36 1.58 -2.53 1.53
CA ILE A 36 1.92 -3.52 0.52
C ILE A 36 1.12 -3.26 -0.75
N SER A 37 1.80 -3.22 -1.89
CA SER A 37 1.14 -3.29 -3.20
C SER A 37 2.02 -4.02 -4.22
N ARG A 38 1.49 -4.22 -5.42
CA ARG A 38 2.19 -4.88 -6.53
C ARG A 38 3.13 -3.94 -7.30
N ASP A 39 3.20 -2.68 -6.88
CA ASP A 39 4.13 -1.71 -7.47
C ASP A 39 5.58 -2.06 -7.14
N GLY A 40 6.50 -1.63 -8.00
CA GLY A 40 7.91 -1.89 -7.79
C GLY A 40 8.59 -0.93 -6.83
N VAL A 41 9.71 -1.34 -6.26
CA VAL A 41 10.54 -0.55 -5.33
C VAL A 41 10.78 0.90 -5.80
N LYS A 42 11.07 1.13 -7.09
CA LYS A 42 11.28 2.50 -7.62
C LYS A 42 10.01 3.37 -7.53
N ALA A 43 8.82 2.79 -7.76
CA ALA A 43 7.56 3.50 -7.61
C ALA A 43 7.31 3.85 -6.13
N HIS A 44 7.56 2.90 -5.22
CA HIS A 44 7.47 3.14 -3.77
C HIS A 44 8.40 4.24 -3.30
N GLN A 45 9.67 4.22 -3.71
CA GLN A 45 10.64 5.25 -3.36
C GLN A 45 10.15 6.65 -3.77
N ASN A 46 9.66 6.78 -5.00
CA ASN A 46 9.09 8.04 -5.48
C ASN A 46 7.83 8.43 -4.69
N PHE A 47 6.99 7.46 -4.35
CA PHE A 47 5.75 7.72 -3.62
C PHE A 47 6.01 8.16 -2.17
N CYS A 48 6.88 7.45 -1.45
CA CYS A 48 7.35 7.82 -0.11
C CYS A 48 8.01 9.21 -0.12
N ALA A 49 8.91 9.46 -1.07
CA ALA A 49 9.58 10.76 -1.18
C ALA A 49 8.60 11.91 -1.47
N LYS A 50 7.60 11.67 -2.32
CA LYS A 50 6.60 12.67 -2.68
C LYS A 50 5.62 12.98 -1.54
N GLN A 51 5.23 11.99 -0.76
CA GLN A 51 4.21 12.14 0.30
C GLN A 51 4.81 12.29 1.71
N GLY A 52 6.13 12.10 1.88
CA GLY A 52 6.79 12.17 3.17
C GLY A 52 6.41 11.01 4.12
N PHE A 53 6.20 9.81 3.58
CA PHE A 53 5.91 8.65 4.41
C PHE A 53 7.12 8.27 5.27
N ARG A 54 6.90 8.11 6.57
CA ARG A 54 7.90 7.69 7.56
C ARG A 54 7.82 6.18 7.87
N PHE A 55 7.21 5.40 6.98
CA PHE A 55 7.05 3.96 7.11
C PHE A 55 7.35 3.25 5.78
N GLU A 56 7.57 1.94 5.84
CA GLU A 56 8.00 1.16 4.69
C GLU A 56 6.83 0.72 3.79
N LEU A 57 7.10 0.72 2.48
CA LEU A 57 6.23 0.11 1.46
C LEU A 57 6.92 -1.13 0.90
N LEU A 58 6.24 -2.26 0.93
CA LEU A 58 6.73 -3.56 0.47
C LEU A 58 6.19 -3.83 -0.94
N SER A 59 7.12 -4.09 -1.86
CA SER A 59 6.85 -4.38 -3.27
C SER A 59 6.56 -5.86 -3.49
N ASP A 60 5.30 -6.24 -3.62
CA ASP A 60 4.81 -7.61 -3.87
C ASP A 60 4.51 -7.83 -5.37
N LYS A 61 5.55 -7.67 -6.23
CA LYS A 61 5.39 -7.70 -7.69
C LYS A 61 4.86 -9.01 -8.25
N ASP A 62 5.20 -10.11 -7.60
CA ASP A 62 4.81 -11.48 -7.97
C ASP A 62 3.50 -11.92 -7.31
N GLU A 63 2.87 -11.03 -6.53
CA GLU A 63 1.60 -11.27 -5.84
C GLU A 63 1.65 -12.38 -4.79
N THR A 64 2.86 -12.77 -4.35
CA THR A 64 3.03 -13.87 -3.40
C THR A 64 2.32 -13.58 -2.08
N VAL A 65 2.50 -12.37 -1.54
CA VAL A 65 1.85 -11.97 -0.29
C VAL A 65 0.36 -11.69 -0.52
N CYS A 66 0.00 -11.01 -1.61
CA CYS A 66 -1.39 -10.72 -1.95
C CYS A 66 -2.24 -11.99 -2.10
N ARG A 67 -1.68 -13.08 -2.66
CA ARG A 67 -2.34 -14.37 -2.78
C ARG A 67 -2.47 -15.09 -1.44
N LEU A 68 -1.43 -15.02 -0.60
CA LEU A 68 -1.46 -15.62 0.75
C LEU A 68 -2.59 -15.04 1.60
N PHE A 69 -2.86 -13.74 1.46
CA PHE A 69 -3.91 -13.03 2.19
C PHE A 69 -5.25 -12.96 1.44
N ASP A 70 -5.38 -13.56 0.25
CA ASP A 70 -6.59 -13.53 -0.59
C ASP A 70 -7.18 -12.11 -0.81
N VAL A 71 -6.31 -11.11 -0.97
CA VAL A 71 -6.73 -9.70 -1.14
C VAL A 71 -6.94 -9.31 -2.60
N ILE A 72 -6.56 -10.16 -3.55
CA ILE A 72 -6.80 -9.92 -4.97
C ILE A 72 -8.25 -10.25 -5.29
N LYS A 73 -9.07 -9.20 -5.43
CA LYS A 73 -10.45 -9.35 -5.90
C LYS A 73 -10.55 -8.91 -7.36
N LEU A 74 -11.12 -9.78 -8.20
CA LEU A 74 -11.46 -9.45 -9.58
C LEU A 74 -12.45 -8.29 -9.56
N LYS A 75 -12.00 -7.14 -10.08
CA LYS A 75 -12.86 -5.98 -10.24
C LYS A 75 -13.59 -6.14 -11.57
N ASN A 76 -14.90 -6.41 -11.53
CA ASN A 76 -15.75 -6.33 -12.71
C ASN A 76 -15.90 -4.85 -13.12
N CYS A 77 -14.92 -4.35 -13.86
CA CYS A 77 -14.99 -3.04 -14.50
C CYS A 77 -15.82 -3.18 -15.78
N MET A 78 -17.13 -2.89 -15.68
CA MET A 78 -18.05 -2.65 -16.81
C MET A 78 -17.68 -3.35 -18.14
N GLY A 79 -18.00 -4.65 -18.24
CA GLY A 79 -18.22 -5.31 -19.52
C GLY A 79 -17.02 -5.65 -20.40
N LYS A 80 -15.76 -5.60 -19.91
CA LYS A 80 -14.63 -6.18 -20.67
C LYS A 80 -13.79 -7.12 -19.82
N SER A 81 -13.97 -8.40 -20.08
CA SER A 81 -13.08 -9.49 -19.67
C SER A 81 -11.77 -9.40 -20.47
N ARG A 82 -10.65 -9.20 -19.79
CA ARG A 82 -9.33 -9.62 -20.25
C ARG A 82 -8.53 -10.11 -19.05
#